data_AF-A0A967MDD1-F1
#
_entry.id   AF-A0A967MDD1-F1
#
_cell.length_a   1.000
_cell.length_b   1.000
_cell.length_c   1.000
_cell.angle_alpha   90.00
_cell.angle_beta   90.00
_cell.angle_gamma   90.00
#
_symmetry.space_group_name_H-M   'P 1'
#
loop_
_entity.id
_entity.type
_entity.pdbx_description
1 polymer ?
#
loop_
_entity_poly.entity_id
_entity_poly.type
_entity_poly.pdbx_seq_one_letter_code
_entity_poly.pdbx_strand_id
1 'polypeptide(L)' 'VELDPITAVFYVTERDYARLKPGQEAALSTDAYPGESFSGRIVRIAPVFRESTRQARVELRVANPDLRLK' A
#
# COMPACT_ATOMS: atom_id res chain seq x y z
N VAL A 1 -6.02 17.18 7.52
CA VAL A 1 -5.54 15.88 7.02
C VAL A 1 -4.29 16.15 6.22
N GLU A 2 -3.16 15.56 6.59
CA GLU A 2 -1.93 15.65 5.78
C GLU A 2 -2.10 14.70 4.59
N LEU A 3 -2.09 15.25 3.38
CA LEU A 3 -2.35 14.52 2.14
C LEU A 3 -1.08 14.28 1.32
N ASP A 4 0.09 14.72 1.79
CA ASP A 4 1.37 14.37 1.18
C ASP A 4 2.43 14.13 2.27
N PRO A 5 3.01 12.92 2.34
CA PRO A 5 2.63 11.71 1.62
C PRO A 5 1.43 11.01 2.26
N ILE A 6 0.65 10.30 1.45
CA ILE A 6 -0.49 9.52 1.95
C ILE A 6 -0.07 8.13 2.42
N THR A 7 -0.93 7.52 3.26
CA THR A 7 -0.83 6.10 3.58
C THR A 7 -1.85 5.30 2.79
N ALA A 8 -1.37 4.49 1.84
CA ALA A 8 -2.19 3.50 1.15
C ALA A 8 -2.23 2.21 1.98
N VAL A 9 -3.42 1.61 2.11
CA VAL A 9 -3.62 0.38 2.88
C VAL A 9 -4.15 -0.70 1.97
N PHE A 10 -3.56 -1.89 2.07
CA PHE A 10 -4.03 -3.05 1.33
C PHE A 10 -3.90 -4.33 2.12
N TYR A 11 -4.58 -5.36 1.62
CA TYR A 11 -4.68 -6.66 2.25
C TYR A 11 -4.13 -7.71 1.30
N VAL A 12 -3.15 -8.47 1.77
CA VAL A 12 -2.43 -9.46 0.95
C VAL A 12 -2.61 -10.85 1.54
N THR A 13 -2.65 -11.85 0.66
CA THR A 13 -2.75 -13.27 1.07
C THR A 13 -1.45 -13.76 1.70
N GLU A 14 -1.49 -14.88 2.42
CA GLU A 14 -0.30 -15.55 2.97
C GLU A 14 0.77 -15.84 1.91
N ARG A 15 0.35 -16.23 0.70
CA ARG A 15 1.28 -16.52 -0.41
C ARG A 15 2.06 -15.28 -0.84
N ASP A 16 1.38 -14.14 -0.91
CA ASP A 16 1.99 -12.87 -1.32
C ASP A 16 2.82 -12.27 -0.20
N TYR A 17 2.36 -12.42 1.04
CA TYR A 17 3.01 -11.93 2.25
C TYR A 17 4.49 -12.35 2.33
N ALA A 18 4.78 -13.62 2.02
CA ALA A 18 6.15 -14.16 2.05
C ALA A 18 7.13 -13.44 1.11
N ARG A 19 6.62 -12.69 0.12
CA ARG A 19 7.42 -11.95 -0.85
C ARG A 19 7.63 -10.48 -0.47
N LEU A 20 6.95 -9.98 0.55
CA LEU A 20 6.98 -8.57 0.94
C LEU A 20 8.02 -8.30 2.02
N LYS A 21 8.68 -7.14 1.92
CA LYS A 21 9.64 -6.66 2.92
C LYS A 21 9.43 -5.17 3.22
N PRO A 22 9.61 -4.72 4.48
CA PRO A 22 9.68 -3.28 4.76
C PRO A 22 10.78 -2.64 3.92
N GLY A 23 10.50 -1.44 3.41
CA GLY A 23 11.41 -0.71 2.53
C GLY A 23 11.31 -1.08 1.05
N GLN A 24 10.56 -2.11 0.69
CA GLN A 24 10.34 -2.50 -0.70
C GLN A 24 9.58 -1.42 -1.47
N GLU A 25 10.04 -1.12 -2.68
CA GLU A 25 9.37 -0.20 -3.60
C GLU A 25 8.13 -0.83 -4.21
N ALA A 26 7.13 0.01 -4.48
CA ALA A 26 5.86 -0.40 -5.04
C ALA A 26 5.25 0.72 -5.89
N ALA A 27 4.53 0.30 -6.93
CA ALA A 27 3.72 1.17 -7.77
C ALA A 27 2.23 0.95 -7.43
N LEU A 28 1.51 2.03 -7.14
CA LEU A 28 0.08 2.05 -6.87
C LEU A 28 -0.64 2.58 -8.10
N SER A 29 -1.65 1.86 -8.59
CA SER A 29 -2.63 2.36 -9.57
C SER A 29 -4.01 2.43 -8.92
N THR A 30 -4.90 3.23 -9.50
CA THR A 30 -6.28 3.40 -9.02
C THR A 30 -7.22 3.67 -10.18
N ASP A 31 -8.48 3.25 -10.04
CA ASP A 31 -9.52 3.45 -11.04
C ASP A 31 -9.87 4.93 -11.25
N ALA A 32 -9.58 5.80 -10.26
CA ALA A 32 -9.76 7.24 -10.38
C ALA A 32 -8.76 7.90 -11.35
N TYR A 33 -7.60 7.26 -11.56
CA TYR A 33 -6.54 7.72 -12.46
C TYR A 33 -6.01 6.54 -13.32
N PRO A 34 -6.83 6.02 -14.26
CA PRO A 34 -6.43 4.91 -15.10
C PRO A 34 -5.20 5.24 -15.93
N GLY A 35 -4.24 4.32 -16.01
CA GLY A 35 -2.99 4.51 -16.75
C GLY A 35 -1.89 5.25 -15.99
N GLU A 36 -2.19 5.76 -14.79
CA GLU A 36 -1.19 6.42 -13.93
C GLU A 36 -0.72 5.49 -12.81
N SER A 37 0.52 5.71 -12.37
CA SER A 37 1.14 4.95 -11.29
C SER A 37 1.81 5.90 -10.30
N PHE A 38 1.49 5.71 -9.03
CA PHE A 38 2.03 6.48 -7.92
C PHE A 38 3.09 5.64 -7.22
N SER A 39 4.31 6.19 -7.14
CA SER A 39 5.42 5.49 -6.51
C SER A 39 5.33 5.57 -4.99
N GLY A 40 5.60 4.46 -4.34
CA GLY A 40 5.59 4.37 -2.88
C GLY A 40 6.51 3.28 -2.36
N ARG A 41 6.50 3.17 -1.03
CA ARG A 41 7.34 2.20 -0.31
C ARG A 41 6.58 1.57 0.83
N ILE A 42 6.79 0.28 1.04
CA ILE A 42 6.22 -0.45 2.18
C ILE A 42 6.83 0.10 3.46
N VAL A 43 6.00 0.67 4.32
CA VAL A 43 6.43 1.18 5.64
C VAL A 43 6.04 0.26 6.77
N ARG A 44 5.00 -0.56 6.58
CA ARG A 44 4.56 -1.52 7.59
C ARG A 44 3.89 -2.73 6.96
N ILE A 45 4.20 -3.90 7.51
CA ILE A 45 3.54 -5.16 7.23
C ILE A 45 3.02 -5.67 8.58
N ALA A 46 1.71 -5.88 8.68
CA ALA A 46 1.11 -6.38 9.91
C ALA A 46 1.53 -7.85 10.12
N PRO A 47 2.03 -8.23 11.32
CA PRO A 47 2.50 -9.59 11.58
C PRO A 47 1.34 -10.57 11.85
N VAL A 48 0.09 -10.11 11.81
CA VAL A 48 -1.11 -10.89 12.14
C VAL A 48 -2.06 -10.88 10.96
N PHE A 49 -2.57 -12.05 10.61
CA PHE A 49 -3.58 -12.25 9.58
C PHE A 49 -4.98 -12.12 10.18
N ARG A 50 -5.91 -11.50 9.45
CA ARG A 50 -7.33 -11.51 9.81
C ARG A 50 -7.89 -12.91 9.58
N GLU A 51 -8.42 -13.55 10.63
CA GLU A 51 -8.87 -14.95 10.59
C GLU A 51 -9.92 -15.22 9.51
N SER A 52 -10.84 -14.29 9.29
CA SER A 52 -11.93 -14.44 8.32
C SER A 52 -11.50 -14.44 6.86
N THR A 53 -10.41 -13.75 6.53
CA THR A 53 -9.95 -13.54 5.15
C THR A 53 -8.58 -14.15 4.87
N ARG A 54 -7.84 -14.54 5.92
CA ARG A 54 -6.43 -14.96 5.87
C ARG A 54 -5.56 -13.95 5.14
N GLN A 55 -5.83 -12.67 5.38
CA GLN A 55 -5.08 -11.57 4.80
C GLN A 55 -4.38 -10.74 5.87
N ALA A 56 -3.15 -10.32 5.55
CA ALA A 56 -2.38 -9.40 6.35
C ALA A 56 -2.53 -7.98 5.80
N ARG A 57 -2.57 -7.00 6.71
CA ARG A 57 -2.61 -5.58 6.36
C ARG A 57 -1.21 -5.08 6.03
N VAL A 58 -1.06 -4.38 4.92
CA VAL A 58 0.18 -3.74 4.48
C VAL A 58 -0.09 -2.27 4.29
N GLU A 59 0.85 -1.43 4.72
CA GLU A 59 0.79 0.02 4.58
C GLU A 59 1.95 0.52 3.72
N LEU A 60 1.61 1.40 2.78
CA LEU A 60 2.55 2.09 1.93
C LEU A 60 2.51 3.58 2.19
N ARG A 61 3.69 4.19 2.17
CA ARG A 61 3.82 5.64 2.05
C ARG A 61 3.97 5.97 0.58
N VAL A 62 3.04 6.74 0.04
CA VAL A 62 2.95 7.07 -1.39
C VAL A 62 3.09 8.59 -1.52
N ALA A 63 4.00 9.03 -2.40
CA ALA A 63 4.16 10.44 -2.68
C ALA A 63 2.89 10.97 -3.36
N ASN A 64 2.38 12.11 -2.89
CA ASN A 64 1.19 12.75 -3.45
C ASN A 64 1.39 14.27 -3.57
N PRO A 65 2.46 14.72 -4.25
CA PRO A 65 2.84 16.14 -4.29
C PRO A 65 1.75 17.01 -4.93
N ASP A 66 1.02 16.46 -5.90
CA ASP A 66 -0.07 17.15 -6.60
C ASP A 66 -1.42 17.06 -5.86
N LEU A 67 -1.45 16.43 -4.67
CA LEU A 67 -2.64 16.24 -3.83
C LEU A 67 -3.83 15.58 -4.56
N ARG A 68 -3.52 14.71 -5.52
CA ARG A 68 -4.49 14.03 -6.39
C ARG A 68 -5.14 12.84 -5.70
N LEU A 69 -4.39 12.14 -4.85
CA LEU A 69 -4.93 11.06 -4.03
C LEU A 69 -5.53 11.62 -2.74
N LYS A 70 -6.68 11.09 -2.31
CA LYS A 70 -7.40 11.49 -1.09
C LYS A 70 -7.89 10.29 -0.32
#